data_AF-A0A9R1EN97-F1
#
_entry.id   AF-A0A9R1EN97-F1
#
_cell.length_a   1.000
_cell.length_b   1.000
_cell.length_c   1.000
_cell.angle_alpha   90.00
_cell.angle_beta   90.00
_cell.angle_gamma   90.00
#
_symmetry.space_group_name_H-M   'P 1'
#
loop_
_entity.id
_entity.type
_entity.pdbx_description
1 polymer ?
#
loop_
_entity_poly.entity_id
_entity_poly.type
_entity_poly.pdbx_seq_one_letter_code
_entity_poly.pdbx_strand_id
1 'polypeptide(L)'
;MAKYFQSAPVSNEALKHKEILLDGLYMHEDLDGSPNQNQKTIVNPNLPLQFGCTVANDWTIYDGLGADKKLVARAQGPHMGAGVAKGSWFICFNMVFVDDRFARTF
;
A
#
# COMPACT_ATOMS: atom_id res chain seq x y z
N MET A 1 -0.48 -1.53 -41.48
CA MET A 1 0.26 -1.62 -40.19
C MET A 1 0.31 -0.24 -39.57
N ALA A 2 -0.18 -0.08 -38.34
CA ALA A 2 -0.20 1.21 -37.67
C ALA A 2 1.23 1.69 -37.40
N LYS A 3 1.54 2.95 -37.76
CA LYS A 3 2.89 3.55 -37.71
C LYS A 3 3.49 3.69 -36.30
N TYR A 4 2.75 3.34 -35.25
CA TYR A 4 3.08 3.62 -33.86
C TYR A 4 3.49 2.39 -33.04
N PHE A 5 3.60 1.21 -33.64
CA PHE A 5 4.03 0.02 -32.91
C PHE A 5 5.04 -0.79 -33.72
N GLN A 6 6.26 -0.91 -33.19
CA GLN A 6 7.33 -1.77 -33.71
C GLN A 6 7.89 -2.61 -32.56
N SER A 7 8.16 -3.88 -32.83
CA SER A 7 8.84 -4.81 -31.93
C SER A 7 10.13 -5.31 -32.58
N ALA A 8 11.20 -5.41 -31.80
CA ALA A 8 12.48 -6.00 -32.20
C ALA A 8 12.77 -7.28 -31.38
N PRO A 9 13.61 -8.21 -31.86
CA PRO A 9 13.95 -9.42 -31.10
C PRO A 9 14.81 -9.06 -29.89
N VAL A 10 14.54 -9.67 -28.73
CA VAL A 10 15.43 -9.59 -27.57
C VAL A 10 16.75 -10.26 -27.96
N SER A 11 17.84 -9.50 -28.05
CA SER A 11 19.16 -9.96 -28.49
C SER A 11 19.90 -10.85 -27.48
N ASN A 12 19.17 -11.40 -26.50
CA ASN A 12 19.61 -12.19 -25.36
C ASN A 12 20.25 -11.36 -24.22
N GLU A 13 19.42 -10.76 -23.35
CA GLU A 13 19.83 -10.20 -22.05
C GLU A 13 19.10 -10.99 -20.96
N ALA A 14 19.80 -11.89 -20.27
CA ALA A 14 19.29 -12.55 -19.07
C ALA A 14 18.63 -11.48 -18.19
N LEU A 15 17.36 -11.66 -17.82
CA LEU A 15 16.62 -10.81 -16.89
C LEU A 15 17.57 -10.18 -15.89
N LYS A 16 17.87 -8.87 -16.05
CA LYS A 16 18.61 -8.12 -15.03
C LYS A 16 17.67 -8.01 -13.83
N HIS A 17 17.61 -9.08 -13.03
CA HIS A 17 16.84 -9.09 -11.81
C HIS A 17 17.44 -8.03 -10.89
N LYS A 18 16.64 -7.01 -10.58
CA LYS A 18 16.94 -6.07 -9.51
C LYS A 18 16.10 -6.52 -8.32
N GLU A 19 16.77 -7.13 -7.36
CA GLU A 19 16.17 -7.39 -6.07
C GLU A 19 16.10 -6.08 -5.29
N ILE A 20 14.91 -5.78 -4.74
CA ILE A 20 14.68 -4.62 -3.89
C ILE A 20 14.27 -5.17 -2.53
N LEU A 21 15.18 -5.06 -1.57
CA LEU A 21 14.91 -5.39 -0.18
C LEU A 21 14.34 -4.16 0.51
N LEU A 22 13.09 -4.26 0.95
CA LEU A 22 12.43 -3.25 1.76
C LEU A 22 12.41 -3.75 3.20
N ASP A 23 13.29 -3.22 4.03
CA ASP A 23 13.42 -3.56 5.45
C ASP A 23 13.25 -2.31 6.32
N GLY A 24 12.83 -2.50 7.57
CA GLY A 24 12.65 -1.41 8.52
C GLY A 24 11.53 -0.43 8.15
N LEU A 25 10.50 -0.89 7.43
CA LEU A 25 9.33 -0.07 7.11
C LEU A 25 8.24 -0.23 8.17
N TYR A 26 7.69 0.89 8.61
CA TYR A 26 6.68 0.96 9.68
C TYR A 26 5.44 1.69 9.18
N MET A 27 4.34 0.94 9.04
CA MET A 27 3.04 1.46 8.63
C MET A 27 2.25 1.98 9.83
N HIS A 28 1.57 3.11 9.65
CA HIS A 28 0.81 3.80 10.69
C HIS A 28 -0.67 3.89 10.30
N GLU A 29 -1.52 3.30 11.13
CA GLU A 29 -2.97 3.26 10.96
C GLU A 29 -3.62 4.24 11.97
N ASP A 30 -3.98 5.43 11.49
CA ASP A 30 -4.69 6.42 12.28
C ASP A 30 -6.19 6.31 11.97
N LEU A 31 -6.92 5.73 12.93
CA LEU A 31 -8.31 5.31 12.74
C LEU A 31 -9.25 6.48 12.39
N ASP A 32 -10.33 6.16 11.67
CA ASP A 32 -11.44 7.09 11.38
C ASP A 32 -11.95 7.74 12.68
N GLY A 33 -12.09 9.05 12.68
CA GLY A 33 -12.49 9.83 13.85
C GLY A 33 -11.35 10.26 14.79
N SER A 34 -10.10 9.83 14.54
CA SER A 34 -8.93 10.36 15.24
C SER A 34 -8.47 11.72 14.65
N PRO A 35 -7.75 12.57 15.43
CA PRO A 35 -7.31 13.89 14.95
C PRO A 35 -6.46 13.87 13.67
N ASN A 36 -5.71 12.79 13.44
CA ASN A 36 -4.82 12.63 12.29
C ASN A 36 -5.24 11.44 11.41
N GLN A 37 -6.54 11.13 11.38
CA GLN A 37 -7.06 9.98 10.66
C GLN A 37 -6.51 9.91 9.23
N ASN A 38 -6.02 8.74 8.85
CA ASN A 38 -5.52 8.46 7.52
C ASN A 38 -6.27 7.29 6.87
N GLN A 39 -7.46 7.00 7.41
CA GLN A 39 -8.42 6.06 6.84
C GLN A 39 -9.86 6.53 7.07
N LYS A 40 -10.77 6.01 6.25
CA LYS A 40 -12.20 6.34 6.33
C LYS A 40 -13.06 5.11 6.13
N THR A 41 -14.01 4.89 7.04
CA THR A 41 -15.00 3.83 6.90
C THR A 41 -15.96 4.19 5.78
N ILE A 42 -16.08 3.34 4.76
CA ILE A 42 -16.95 3.55 3.59
C ILE A 42 -18.26 2.76 3.75
N VAL A 43 -18.14 1.52 4.23
CA VAL A 43 -19.29 0.64 4.47
C VAL A 43 -19.13 0.05 5.87
N ASN A 44 -20.16 0.18 6.69
CA ASN A 44 -20.24 -0.48 7.98
C ASN A 44 -21.61 -1.16 8.13
N PRO A 45 -21.69 -2.48 7.91
CA PRO A 45 -22.95 -3.21 8.04
C PRO A 45 -23.33 -3.49 9.51
N ASN A 46 -22.50 -3.08 10.49
CA ASN A 46 -22.69 -3.31 11.92
C ASN A 46 -22.85 -4.80 12.29
N LEU A 47 -22.16 -5.68 11.58
CA LEU A 47 -22.13 -7.11 11.87
C LEU A 47 -21.07 -7.44 12.94
N PRO A 48 -21.23 -8.58 13.66
CA PRO A 48 -20.22 -9.06 14.59
C PRO A 48 -18.84 -9.15 13.93
N LEU A 49 -17.78 -8.91 14.72
CA LEU A 49 -16.37 -8.97 14.27
C LEU A 49 -16.04 -8.02 13.10
N GLN A 50 -16.91 -7.03 12.82
CA GLN A 50 -16.77 -6.09 11.71
C GLN A 50 -16.75 -6.76 10.32
N PHE A 51 -17.37 -7.94 10.20
CA PHE A 51 -17.49 -8.62 8.92
C PHE A 51 -18.18 -7.72 7.88
N GLY A 52 -17.54 -7.55 6.72
CA GLY A 52 -17.99 -6.68 5.63
C GLY A 52 -17.74 -5.19 5.86
N CYS A 53 -17.22 -4.77 7.03
CA CYS A 53 -16.76 -3.40 7.22
C CYS A 53 -15.65 -3.12 6.22
N THR A 54 -15.80 -2.07 5.42
CA THR A 54 -14.84 -1.69 4.37
C THR A 54 -14.36 -0.28 4.61
N VAL A 55 -13.04 -0.11 4.57
CA VAL A 55 -12.36 1.12 4.93
C VAL A 55 -11.39 1.46 3.80
N ALA A 56 -11.41 2.71 3.33
CA ALA A 56 -10.34 3.23 2.48
C ALA A 56 -9.20 3.72 3.37
N ASN A 57 -7.97 3.35 3.02
CA ASN A 57 -6.76 3.76 3.71
C ASN A 57 -5.83 4.57 2.81
N ASP A 58 -5.16 5.52 3.44
CA ASP A 58 -4.01 6.27 2.93
C ASP A 58 -2.92 6.29 4.03
N TRP A 59 -2.55 5.08 4.47
CA TRP A 59 -1.69 4.88 5.63
C TRP A 59 -0.26 5.34 5.36
N THR A 60 0.33 6.04 6.31
CA THR A 60 1.72 6.49 6.21
C THR A 60 2.68 5.34 6.48
N ILE A 61 3.78 5.27 5.72
CA ILE A 61 4.87 4.31 5.92
C ILE A 61 6.16 5.07 6.16
N TYR A 62 6.79 4.81 7.30
CA TYR A 62 8.04 5.45 7.74
C TYR A 62 9.22 4.47 7.69
N ASP A 63 10.44 5.00 7.63
CA ASP A 63 11.70 4.23 7.68
C ASP A 63 12.22 3.96 9.10
N GLY A 64 11.42 4.23 10.13
CA GLY A 64 11.78 4.02 11.53
C GLY A 64 10.65 4.30 12.52
N LEU A 65 10.91 4.03 13.80
CA LEU A 65 9.96 4.25 14.92
C LEU A 65 10.25 5.54 15.72
N GLY A 66 11.38 6.22 15.48
CA GLY A 66 11.84 7.39 16.22
C GLY A 66 11.12 8.70 15.86
N ALA A 67 11.42 9.75 16.61
CA ALA A 67 10.88 11.09 16.35
C ALA A 67 11.40 11.71 15.04
N ASP A 68 12.54 11.21 14.55
CA ASP A 68 13.23 11.62 13.33
C ASP A 68 12.91 10.76 12.11
N LYS A 69 11.98 9.79 12.26
CA LYS A 69 11.53 8.93 11.16
C LYS A 69 11.02 9.76 9.98
N LYS A 70 11.26 9.27 8.77
CA LYS A 70 10.89 9.95 7.54
C LYS A 70 9.78 9.20 6.83
N LEU A 71 8.82 9.95 6.30
CA LEU A 71 7.77 9.38 5.45
C LEU A 71 8.42 8.93 4.14
N VAL A 72 8.36 7.64 3.85
CA VAL A 72 8.98 7.07 2.63
C VAL A 72 7.97 6.53 1.63
N ALA A 73 6.80 6.11 2.10
CA ALA A 73 5.72 5.65 1.24
C ALA A 73 4.35 5.84 1.89
N ARG A 74 3.30 5.58 1.12
CA ARG A 74 1.91 5.49 1.58
C ARG A 74 1.29 4.19 1.10
N ALA A 75 0.54 3.50 1.96
CA ALA A 75 -0.28 2.35 1.58
C ALA A 75 -1.69 2.84 1.24
N GLN A 76 -1.98 2.90 -0.06
CA GLN A 76 -3.21 3.45 -0.60
C GLN A 76 -4.09 2.35 -1.19
N GLY A 77 -5.27 2.16 -0.61
CA GLY A 77 -6.21 1.13 -1.06
C GLY A 77 -7.29 0.83 -0.02
N PRO A 78 -8.08 -0.24 -0.22
CA PRO A 78 -9.02 -0.69 0.79
C PRO A 78 -8.47 -1.77 1.73
N HIS A 79 -9.04 -1.83 2.93
CA HIS A 79 -9.08 -3.02 3.76
C HIS A 79 -10.51 -3.34 4.20
N MET A 80 -10.77 -4.61 4.48
CA MET A 80 -12.10 -5.12 4.80
C MET A 80 -12.08 -6.20 5.87
N GLY A 81 -13.02 -6.16 6.81
CA GLY A 81 -13.25 -7.25 7.75
C GLY A 81 -13.77 -8.48 7.00
N ALA A 82 -12.97 -9.54 6.93
CA ALA A 82 -13.20 -10.70 6.06
C ALA A 82 -13.63 -11.97 6.81
N GLY A 83 -13.44 -12.01 8.13
CA GLY A 83 -13.68 -13.21 8.93
C GLY A 83 -15.03 -13.22 9.63
N VAL A 84 -15.85 -14.24 9.36
CA VAL A 84 -17.19 -14.38 9.99
C VAL A 84 -17.15 -15.16 11.32
N ALA A 85 -16.21 -16.09 11.47
CA ALA A 85 -16.07 -16.95 12.66
C ALA A 85 -14.93 -16.51 13.59
N LYS A 86 -13.93 -15.80 13.05
CA LYS A 86 -12.78 -15.23 13.77
C LYS A 86 -12.43 -13.93 13.08
N GLY A 87 -12.23 -12.86 13.85
CA GLY A 87 -11.87 -11.55 13.29
C GLY A 87 -10.58 -11.65 12.46
N SER A 88 -10.67 -11.22 11.20
CA SER A 88 -9.55 -11.15 10.28
C SER A 88 -9.81 -10.06 9.26
N TRP A 89 -8.74 -9.44 8.78
CA TRP A 89 -8.81 -8.35 7.80
C TRP A 89 -8.13 -8.77 6.50
N PHE A 90 -8.78 -8.46 5.38
CA PHE A 90 -8.18 -8.49 4.05
C PHE A 90 -7.70 -7.09 3.69
N ILE A 91 -6.50 -6.99 3.11
CA ILE A 91 -5.92 -5.72 2.68
C ILE A 91 -5.47 -5.82 1.22
N CYS A 92 -5.78 -4.80 0.43
CA CYS A 92 -5.29 -4.63 -0.92
C CYS A 92 -4.87 -3.18 -1.10
N PHE A 93 -3.59 -2.92 -1.37
CA PHE A 93 -3.10 -1.56 -1.49
C PHE A 93 -1.96 -1.44 -2.50
N ASN A 94 -1.80 -0.23 -3.01
CA ASN A 94 -0.59 0.20 -3.69
C ASN A 94 0.36 0.81 -2.68
N MET A 95 1.63 0.40 -2.69
CA MET A 95 2.68 1.09 -1.95
C MET A 95 3.22 2.23 -2.82
N VAL A 96 2.83 3.46 -2.50
CA VAL A 96 3.21 4.67 -3.24
C VAL A 96 4.40 5.31 -2.54
N PHE A 97 5.59 5.16 -3.10
CA PHE A 97 6.79 5.81 -2.58
C PHE A 97 6.72 7.33 -2.78
N VAL A 98 7.05 8.09 -1.74
CA VAL A 98 7.07 9.57 -1.76
C VAL A 98 8.45 10.14 -1.49
N ASP A 99 9.41 9.29 -1.11
CA ASP A 99 10.80 9.69 -0.96
C ASP A 99 11.46 9.80 -2.34
N ASP A 100 12.15 10.93 -2.56
CA ASP A 100 12.83 11.27 -3.81
C ASP A 100 13.83 10.20 -4.29
N ARG A 101 14.40 9.42 -3.37
CA ARG A 101 15.30 8.30 -3.67
C ARG A 101 14.59 7.19 -4.46
N PHE A 102 13.28 7.02 -4.26
CA PHE A 102 12.47 6.02 -4.94
C PHE A 102 11.63 6.61 -6.09
N ALA A 103 11.37 7.91 -6.09
CA ALA A 103 10.64 8.60 -7.17
C ALA A 103 11.33 8.51 -8.55
N ARG A 104 12.63 8.17 -8.60
CA ARG A 104 13.38 7.98 -9.85
C ARG A 104 13.59 6.52 -10.25
N THR A 105 13.08 5.57 -9.45
CA THR A 105 13.37 4.14 -9.62
C THR A 105 12.24 3.38 -10.33
N PHE A 106 11.06 3.99 -10.49
CA PHE A 106 9.91 3.42 -11.18
C PHE A 106 9.36 4.42 -12.22
#